data_AF-A0A956MUH7-F1
#
_entry.id   AF-A0A956MUH7-F1
#
_cell.length_a   1.000
_cell.length_b   1.000
_cell.length_c   1.000
_cell.angle_alpha   90.00
_cell.angle_beta   90.00
_cell.angle_gamma   90.00
#
_symmetry.space_group_name_H-M   'P 1'
#
loop_
_entity.id
_entity.type
_entity.pdbx_description
1 polymer ?
#
loop_
_entity_poly.entity_id
_entity_poly.type
_entity_poly.pdbx_seq_one_letter_code
_entity_poly.pdbx_strand_id
1 'polypeptide(L)'
;MSLSCSQSTGGLDDNARTSFRYPGRFFLSFCGLILAASLAAQTPTQRGVYPNYPSETPAQLEVNTDAFNYDKREVMIPMRDGVNLHTVIIVPKGAKHAPILLTRTPYNAAALTSHAASSHLSSILQG
;
A
#
# COMPACT_ATOMS: atom_id res chain seq x y z
N MET A 1 29.23 -9.85 -31.20
CA MET A 1 29.56 -8.70 -32.06
C MET A 1 28.31 -7.83 -32.16
N SER A 2 28.10 -6.84 -31.28
CA SER A 2 28.60 -5.44 -31.38
C SER A 2 27.86 -4.72 -32.53
N LEU A 3 27.10 -3.62 -32.37
CA LEU A 3 27.33 -2.33 -31.71
C LEU A 3 25.94 -1.64 -31.51
N SER A 4 25.56 -1.07 -30.36
CA SER A 4 25.94 0.26 -29.85
C SER A 4 25.81 1.39 -30.90
N CYS A 5 24.68 2.11 -30.87
CA CYS A 5 24.53 3.39 -31.57
C CYS A 5 24.62 4.54 -30.55
N SER A 6 25.68 5.31 -30.73
CA SER A 6 26.13 6.50 -30.00
C SER A 6 25.92 7.72 -30.90
N GLN A 7 25.39 8.81 -30.34
CA GLN A 7 25.64 10.20 -30.77
C GLN A 7 25.06 11.15 -29.71
N SER A 8 25.81 11.91 -28.90
CA SER A 8 26.97 12.81 -29.14
C SER A 8 26.59 14.20 -29.66
N THR A 9 26.51 15.18 -28.75
CA THR A 9 26.92 16.61 -28.88
C THR A 9 26.52 17.33 -27.58
N GLY A 10 27.29 18.20 -26.92
CA GLY A 10 28.66 18.70 -27.03
C GLY A 10 29.16 19.01 -25.60
N GLY A 11 30.47 18.97 -25.33
CA GLY A 11 31.35 20.15 -25.44
C GLY A 11 31.30 20.97 -24.15
N LEU A 12 32.05 20.62 -23.09
CA LEU A 12 33.44 21.04 -22.79
C LEU A 12 33.59 22.56 -22.66
N ASP A 13 33.58 23.06 -21.41
CA ASP A 13 34.31 24.26 -21.01
C ASP A 13 34.95 24.02 -19.63
N ASP A 14 36.26 23.77 -19.68
CA ASP A 14 37.32 24.15 -18.74
C ASP A 14 37.00 24.39 -17.25
N ASN A 15 37.40 23.43 -16.40
CA ASN A 15 37.98 23.81 -15.11
C ASN A 15 39.22 22.96 -14.80
N ALA A 16 40.33 23.48 -15.31
CA ALA A 16 41.64 23.54 -14.68
C ALA A 16 42.03 22.41 -13.71
N ARG A 17 42.90 21.55 -14.24
CA ARG A 17 44.07 20.99 -13.56
C ARG A 17 44.50 21.82 -12.35
N THR A 18 44.58 21.20 -11.18
CA THR A 18 45.76 21.35 -10.31
C THR A 18 45.89 20.13 -9.40
N SER A 19 46.84 19.29 -9.78
CA SER A 19 47.38 18.17 -9.02
C SER A 19 47.97 18.64 -7.69
N PHE A 20 47.38 18.23 -6.56
CA PHE A 20 48.03 18.32 -5.26
C PHE A 20 48.47 16.93 -4.78
N ARG A 21 49.75 16.69 -5.04
CA ARG A 21 50.69 15.76 -4.43
C ARG A 21 50.32 15.36 -2.98
N TYR A 22 50.04 14.08 -2.73
CA TYR A 22 50.05 13.51 -1.38
C TYR A 22 51.36 12.74 -1.13
N PRO A 23 52.27 13.22 -0.27
CA PRO A 23 53.07 12.35 0.57
C PRO A 23 52.30 12.16 1.89
N GLY A 24 51.92 10.96 2.28
CA GLY A 24 52.86 9.98 2.78
C GLY A 24 53.14 10.24 4.26
N ARG A 25 52.62 9.35 5.12
CA ARG A 25 53.10 9.09 6.50
C ARG A 25 52.65 10.06 7.61
N PHE A 26 51.35 10.23 7.78
CA PHE A 26 50.73 10.55 9.07
C PHE A 26 49.58 9.55 9.29
N PHE A 27 49.92 8.27 9.45
CA PHE A 27 50.10 7.71 10.80
C PHE A 27 48.80 7.90 11.60
N LEU A 28 47.76 7.12 11.26
CA LEU A 28 47.41 5.91 12.03
C LEU A 28 47.03 6.13 13.51
N SER A 29 46.92 7.37 13.99
CA SER A 29 46.49 7.65 15.37
C SER A 29 45.09 8.25 15.46
N PHE A 30 44.60 8.91 14.41
CA PHE A 30 43.33 9.63 14.48
C PHE A 30 42.07 8.76 14.29
N CYS A 31 42.22 7.47 13.90
CA CYS A 31 41.08 6.57 13.68
C CYS A 31 40.59 5.90 14.98
N GLY A 32 41.44 5.80 16.01
CA GLY A 32 41.09 5.11 17.26
C GLY A 32 40.11 5.88 18.16
N LEU A 33 40.05 7.21 18.04
CA LEU A 33 39.24 8.04 18.95
C LEU A 33 37.83 8.33 18.43
N ILE A 34 37.54 8.04 17.16
CA ILE A 34 36.22 8.32 16.56
C ILE A 34 35.26 7.13 16.74
N LEU A 35 35.77 5.91 16.97
CA LEU A 35 34.95 4.72 17.16
C LEU A 35 34.35 4.61 18.58
N ALA A 36 34.98 5.21 19.59
CA ALA A 36 34.48 5.19 20.98
C ALA A 36 33.34 6.20 21.25
N ALA A 37 33.25 7.28 20.47
CA ALA A 37 32.19 8.29 20.63
C ALA A 37 30.82 7.84 20.06
N SER A 38 30.79 6.79 19.24
CA SER A 38 29.56 6.31 18.60
C SER A 38 28.67 5.48 19.53
N LEU A 39 29.16 5.04 20.69
CA LEU A 39 28.39 4.21 21.63
C LEU A 39 27.56 5.02 22.65
N ALA A 40 27.85 6.31 22.85
CA ALA A 40 27.13 7.15 23.82
C ALA A 40 25.96 7.96 23.22
N ALA A 41 25.74 7.89 21.90
CA ALA A 41 24.79 8.73 21.18
C ALA A 41 23.50 8.02 20.75
N GLN A 42 23.17 6.86 21.33
CA GLN A 42 21.83 6.28 21.16
C GLN A 42 20.88 6.92 22.17
N THR A 43 20.51 8.19 21.94
CA THR A 43 19.30 8.73 22.56
C THR A 43 18.12 7.91 22.07
N PRO A 44 17.29 7.33 22.96
CA PRO A 44 16.07 6.66 22.52
C PRO A 44 15.23 7.69 21.77
N THR A 45 14.85 7.39 20.52
CA THR A 45 13.91 8.19 19.73
C THR A 45 12.63 8.37 20.55
N GLN A 46 12.48 9.56 21.12
CA GLN A 46 11.32 9.94 21.91
C GLN A 46 10.11 9.94 20.98
N ARG A 47 9.20 8.99 21.20
CA ARG A 47 7.88 8.98 20.57
C ARG A 47 7.23 10.33 20.84
N GLY A 48 6.87 11.06 19.78
CA GLY A 48 6.24 12.37 19.90
C GLY A 48 5.01 12.27 20.79
N VAL A 49 5.03 13.01 21.91
CA VAL A 49 3.85 13.18 22.78
C VAL A 49 3.00 14.25 22.12
N TYR A 50 1.93 13.82 21.45
CA TYR A 50 0.94 14.76 20.91
C TYR A 50 0.11 15.29 22.09
N PRO A 51 0.07 16.61 22.34
CA PRO A 51 -0.88 17.17 23.30
C PRO A 51 -2.30 16.83 22.86
N ASN A 52 -3.23 16.74 23.82
CA ASN A 52 -4.61 16.31 23.63
C ASN A 52 -5.34 17.21 22.61
N TYR A 53 -5.24 16.87 21.33
CA TYR A 53 -6.03 17.45 20.25
C TYR A 53 -7.31 16.62 20.09
N PRO A 54 -8.48 17.26 19.87
CA PRO A 54 -9.66 16.52 19.49
C PRO A 54 -9.37 15.76 18.18
N SER A 55 -9.81 14.51 18.11
CA SER A 55 -9.64 13.70 16.90
C SER A 55 -10.63 14.21 15.84
N GLU A 56 -10.12 14.90 14.81
CA GLU A 56 -10.90 15.41 13.67
C GLU A 56 -11.44 14.28 12.76
N THR A 57 -11.15 13.02 13.09
CA THR A 57 -11.71 11.86 12.40
C THR A 57 -13.08 11.54 13.01
N PRO A 58 -14.16 11.53 12.21
CA PRO A 58 -15.49 11.22 12.72
C PRO A 58 -15.53 9.80 13.30
N ALA A 59 -16.37 9.60 14.32
CA ALA A 59 -16.50 8.32 15.01
C ALA A 59 -16.97 7.18 14.09
N GLN A 60 -17.65 7.50 12.99
CA GLN A 60 -18.13 6.55 11.99
C GLN A 60 -17.73 7.03 10.58
N LEU A 61 -17.03 6.19 9.84
CA LEU A 61 -16.69 6.42 8.43
C LEU A 61 -17.70 5.67 7.57
N GLU A 62 -18.61 6.41 6.94
CA GLU A 62 -19.51 5.87 5.93
C GLU A 62 -18.83 5.95 4.55
N VAL A 63 -18.63 4.80 3.91
CA VAL A 63 -18.01 4.72 2.59
C VAL A 63 -19.04 5.13 1.56
N ASN A 64 -18.74 6.13 0.73
CA ASN A 64 -19.61 6.48 -0.39
C ASN A 64 -19.63 5.34 -1.42
N THR A 65 -20.82 4.80 -1.70
CA THR A 65 -21.02 3.69 -2.64
C THR A 65 -21.69 4.13 -3.94
N ASP A 66 -21.88 5.44 -4.16
CA ASP A 66 -22.62 5.97 -5.32
C ASP A 66 -21.92 5.68 -6.65
N ALA A 67 -20.58 5.62 -6.62
CA ALA A 67 -19.77 5.31 -7.79
C ALA A 67 -19.77 3.81 -8.16
N PHE A 68 -20.40 2.94 -7.36
CA PHE A 68 -20.39 1.49 -7.62
C PHE A 68 -21.47 1.12 -8.63
N ASN A 69 -21.10 0.28 -9.60
CA ASN A 69 -22.06 -0.22 -10.60
C ASN A 69 -22.91 -1.40 -10.10
N TYR A 70 -22.89 -1.67 -8.79
CA TYR A 70 -23.66 -2.72 -8.12
C TYR A 70 -24.10 -2.29 -6.71
N ASP A 71 -25.14 -2.95 -6.22
CA ASP A 71 -25.60 -2.90 -4.82
C ASP A 71 -25.21 -4.19 -4.11
N LYS A 72 -24.55 -4.06 -2.94
CA LYS A 72 -24.24 -5.18 -2.06
C LYS A 72 -25.25 -5.23 -0.91
N ARG A 73 -25.83 -6.40 -0.66
CA ARG A 73 -26.77 -6.63 0.45
C ARG A 73 -26.32 -7.84 1.25
N GLU A 74 -26.26 -7.69 2.56
CA GLU A 74 -25.94 -8.78 3.47
C GLU A 74 -27.25 -9.19 4.16
N VAL A 75 -27.67 -10.43 3.96
CA VAL A 75 -28.95 -10.95 4.44
C VAL A 75 -28.73 -12.29 5.10
N MET A 76 -29.41 -12.49 6.23
CA MET A 76 -29.48 -13.76 6.93
C MET A 76 -30.69 -14.54 6.42
N ILE A 77 -30.46 -15.60 5.64
CA ILE A 77 -31.54 -16.42 5.07
C ILE A 77 -31.88 -17.54 6.06
N PRO A 78 -33.11 -17.61 6.60
CA PRO A 78 -33.52 -18.69 7.47
C PRO A 78 -33.67 -19.99 6.69
N MET A 79 -33.10 -21.06 7.24
CA MET A 79 -33.28 -22.41 6.73
C MET A 79 -34.54 -23.05 7.35
N ARG A 80 -34.96 -24.16 6.75
CA ARG A 80 -36.03 -25.02 7.28
C ARG A 80 -35.80 -25.42 8.75
N ASP A 81 -34.54 -25.61 9.13
CA ASP A 81 -34.15 -26.13 10.45
C ASP A 81 -33.97 -25.00 11.49
N GLY A 82 -34.32 -23.76 11.14
CA GLY A 82 -34.21 -22.58 12.03
C GLY A 82 -32.83 -21.92 12.10
N VAL A 83 -31.83 -22.48 11.41
CA VAL A 83 -30.48 -21.89 11.28
C VAL A 83 -30.48 -20.80 10.21
N ASN A 84 -29.79 -19.69 10.46
CA ASN A 84 -29.66 -18.60 9.51
C ASN A 84 -28.33 -18.68 8.75
N LEU A 85 -28.37 -18.61 7.42
CA LEU A 85 -27.18 -18.57 6.57
C LEU A 85 -26.82 -17.13 6.21
N HIS A 86 -25.57 -16.78 6.44
CA HIS A 86 -25.00 -15.53 5.95
C HIS A 86 -24.87 -15.57 4.43
N THR A 87 -25.58 -14.65 3.76
CA THR A 87 -25.60 -14.56 2.30
C THR A 87 -25.29 -13.14 1.87
N VAL A 88 -24.36 -13.00 0.93
CA VAL A 88 -24.05 -11.72 0.28
C VAL A 88 -24.67 -11.72 -1.10
N ILE A 89 -25.57 -10.78 -1.36
CA ILE A 89 -26.27 -10.62 -2.62
C ILE A 89 -25.70 -9.39 -3.31
N ILE A 90 -25.16 -9.57 -4.52
CA ILE A 90 -24.66 -8.49 -5.36
C ILE A 90 -25.62 -8.30 -6.53
N VAL A 91 -26.18 -7.11 -6.67
CA VAL A 91 -27.13 -6.77 -7.74
C VAL A 91 -26.52 -5.67 -8.60
N PRO A 92 -26.26 -5.89 -9.90
CA PRO A 92 -25.83 -4.81 -10.78
C PRO A 92 -26.90 -3.71 -10.87
N LYS A 93 -26.46 -2.45 -10.84
CA LYS A 93 -27.37 -1.29 -10.93
C LYS A 93 -28.12 -1.34 -12.26
N GLY A 94 -29.44 -1.13 -12.21
CA GLY A 94 -30.31 -1.14 -13.39
C GLY A 94 -30.74 -2.52 -13.89
N ALA A 95 -30.28 -3.61 -13.27
CA ALA A 95 -30.74 -4.95 -13.61
C ALA A 95 -32.20 -5.17 -13.16
N LYS A 96 -33.05 -5.59 -14.10
CA LYS A 96 -34.44 -5.98 -13.85
C LYS A 96 -34.66 -7.37 -14.46
N HIS A 97 -35.26 -8.29 -13.72
CA HIS A 97 -35.48 -9.68 -14.17
C HIS A 97 -34.19 -10.41 -14.61
N ALA A 98 -33.06 -10.10 -13.96
CA ALA A 98 -31.81 -10.79 -14.23
C ALA A 98 -31.80 -12.21 -13.64
N PRO A 99 -31.10 -13.17 -14.27
CA PRO A 99 -30.90 -14.50 -13.69
C PRO A 99 -30.04 -14.42 -12.43
N ILE A 100 -30.21 -15.41 -11.55
CA ILE A 100 -29.46 -15.52 -10.30
C ILE A 100 -28.40 -16.62 -10.45
N LEU A 101 -27.15 -16.27 -10.15
CA LEU A 101 -26.07 -17.23 -9.96
C LEU A 101 -25.83 -17.42 -8.47
N LEU A 102 -25.82 -18.66 -8.01
CA LEU A 102 -25.67 -19.01 -6.61
C LEU A 102 -24.39 -19.84 -6.41
N THR A 103 -23.49 -19.32 -5.58
CA THR A 103 -22.29 -20.03 -5.16
C THR A 103 -22.35 -20.22 -3.65
N ARG A 104 -22.30 -21.47 -3.19
CA ARG A 104 -22.24 -21.81 -1.77
C ARG A 104 -20.82 -22.18 -1.40
N THR A 105 -20.25 -21.50 -0.40
CA THR A 105 -18.87 -21.72 0.01
C THR A 105 -18.79 -21.94 1.52
N PRO A 106 -17.96 -22.89 1.99
CA PRO A 106 -17.63 -23.02 3.42
C PRO A 106 -16.64 -21.94 3.87
N TYR A 107 -16.02 -21.25 2.91
CA TYR A 107 -15.12 -20.13 3.14
C TYR A 107 -15.92 -18.84 3.07
N ASN A 108 -15.71 -17.95 4.04
CA ASN A 108 -16.47 -16.72 4.26
C ASN A 108 -16.95 -16.04 2.96
N ALA A 109 -18.27 -16.00 2.75
CA ALA A 109 -18.88 -15.43 1.55
C ALA A 109 -18.59 -13.93 1.38
N ALA A 110 -18.45 -13.18 2.49
CA ALA A 110 -18.12 -11.75 2.41
C ALA A 110 -16.73 -11.55 1.80
N ALA A 111 -15.74 -12.30 2.27
CA ALA A 111 -14.37 -12.22 1.78
C ALA A 111 -14.31 -12.52 0.27
N LEU A 112 -15.01 -13.58 -0.17
CA LEU A 112 -15.11 -13.98 -1.58
C LEU A 112 -15.64 -12.88 -2.50
N THR A 113 -16.55 -12.06 -1.99
CA THR A 113 -17.15 -10.94 -2.73
C THR A 113 -16.45 -9.59 -2.53
N SER A 114 -15.39 -9.54 -1.73
CA SER A 114 -14.68 -8.30 -1.36
C SER A 114 -13.17 -8.41 -1.51
N HIS A 115 -12.68 -9.32 -2.36
CA HIS A 115 -11.25 -9.53 -2.55
C HIS A 115 -10.53 -8.35 -3.22
N ALA A 116 -11.27 -7.49 -3.94
CA ALA A 116 -10.76 -6.24 -4.49
C ALA A 116 -11.70 -5.09 -4.09
N ALA A 117 -11.14 -3.97 -3.62
CA ALA A 117 -11.90 -2.75 -3.39
C ALA A 117 -12.11 -2.02 -4.72
N SER A 118 -13.13 -2.45 -5.49
CA SER A 118 -13.42 -1.93 -6.82
C SER A 118 -14.89 -1.53 -6.97
N SER A 119 -15.12 -0.45 -7.73
CA SER A 119 -16.44 0.03 -8.13
C SER A 119 -17.10 -0.83 -9.21
N HIS A 120 -16.33 -1.73 -9.83
CA HIS A 120 -16.79 -2.61 -10.90
C HIS A 120 -17.07 -4.01 -10.41
N LEU A 121 -18.31 -4.48 -10.63
CA LEU A 121 -18.79 -5.82 -10.27
C LEU A 121 -17.90 -6.96 -10.79
N SER A 122 -17.36 -6.83 -12.01
CA SER A 122 -16.51 -7.86 -12.63
C SER A 122 -15.20 -8.11 -11.86
N SER A 123 -14.72 -7.13 -11.10
CA SER A 123 -13.46 -7.23 -10.36
C SER A 123 -13.61 -7.87 -8.98
N ILE A 124 -14.83 -7.93 -8.45
CA ILE A 124 -15.09 -8.40 -7.08
C ILE A 124 -15.62 -9.84 -7.03
N LEU A 125 -16.10 -10.35 -8.16
CA LEU A 125 -16.56 -11.72 -8.29
C LEU A 125 -15.36 -12.60 -8.65
N GLN A 126 -15.05 -13.58 -7.79
CA GLN A 126 -14.16 -14.67 -8.15
C GLN A 126 -14.96 -15.80 -8.80
N GLY A 127 -14.52 -16.21 -9.99
CA GLY A 127 -15.08 -17.30 -10.78
C GLY A 127 -14.01 -17.83 -11.72
#